data_AF-A0A7S1RR46-F1
#
_entry.id   AF-A0A7S1RR46-F1
#
_cell.length_a   1.000
_cell.length_b   1.000
_cell.length_c   1.000
_cell.angle_alpha   90.00
_cell.angle_beta   90.00
_cell.angle_gamma   90.00
#
_symmetry.space_group_name_H-M   'P 1'
#
loop_
_entity.id
_entity.type
_entity.pdbx_description
1 polymer ?
#
loop_
_entity_poly.entity_id
_entity_poly.type
_entity_poly.pdbx_seq_one_letter_code
_entity_poly.pdbx_strand_id
1 'polypeptide(L)'
;INSRALENLEVRGAEYPPSSGKVLLARLAFFLQLAVFGLIFGGESVFTALKMPMPHIFTMAKENMFASFMLVWLVGNMIQSSLLSTGAFEIHHGDQLIWSSLEEKRLPDMADIIRAFRKTGVEFMAAQQDER
;
A
#
# COMPACT_ATOMS: atom_id res chain seq x y z
N ILE A 1 26.20 16.99 -15.77
CA ILE A 1 24.84 17.09 -15.18
C ILE A 1 24.79 18.45 -14.52
N ASN A 2 24.16 19.43 -15.18
CA ASN A 2 24.14 20.83 -14.73
C ASN A 2 23.52 20.91 -13.34
N SER A 3 24.23 21.51 -12.37
CA SER A 3 23.74 21.67 -11.00
C SER A 3 22.56 22.65 -11.01
N ARG A 4 21.34 22.11 -11.01
CA ARG A 4 20.10 22.89 -10.92
C ARG A 4 19.82 23.40 -9.48
N ALA A 5 20.76 23.19 -8.56
CA ALA A 5 20.71 23.66 -7.18
C ALA A 5 22.07 24.29 -6.80
N LEU A 6 22.03 25.35 -5.98
CA LEU A 6 23.21 26.09 -5.51
C LEU A 6 24.04 25.27 -4.50
N GLU A 7 23.39 24.35 -3.80
CA GLU A 7 23.99 23.41 -2.85
C GLU A 7 23.60 21.97 -3.19
N ASN A 8 24.31 21.00 -2.61
CA ASN A 8 24.00 19.58 -2.79
C ASN A 8 22.66 19.25 -2.12
N LEU A 9 21.60 19.14 -2.92
CA LEU A 9 20.30 18.69 -2.46
C LEU A 9 20.28 17.15 -2.34
N GLU A 10 20.16 16.65 -1.11
CA GLU A 10 19.92 15.24 -0.87
C GLU A 10 18.40 14.96 -0.89
N VAL A 11 17.98 14.03 -1.76
CA VAL A 11 16.58 13.59 -1.83
C VAL A 11 16.52 12.14 -1.39
N ARG A 12 15.79 11.87 -0.30
CA ARG A 12 15.57 10.52 0.22
C ARG A 12 14.13 10.10 0.00
N GLY A 13 13.95 8.94 -0.62
CA GLY A 13 12.66 8.26 -0.65
C GLY A 13 12.46 7.45 0.65
N ALA A 14 11.27 7.53 1.24
CA ALA A 14 10.87 6.71 2.37
C ALA A 14 9.44 6.20 2.15
N GLU A 15 9.15 5.01 2.66
CA GLU A 15 7.79 4.45 2.66
C GLU A 15 7.00 5.00 3.83
N TYR A 16 5.74 5.39 3.58
CA TYR A 16 4.83 5.79 4.63
C TYR A 16 4.23 4.54 5.31
N PRO A 17 4.46 4.32 6.62
CA PRO A 17 4.02 3.09 7.27
C PRO A 17 2.49 3.08 7.45
N PRO A 18 1.80 1.96 7.16
CA PRO A 18 0.40 1.80 7.50
C PRO A 18 0.19 1.78 9.02
N SER A 19 -0.99 2.22 9.46
CA SER A 19 -1.32 2.25 10.89
C SER A 19 -1.34 0.85 11.49
N SER A 20 -0.92 0.73 12.76
CA SER A 20 -0.79 -0.57 13.45
C SER A 20 -2.08 -1.40 13.43
N GLY A 21 -3.25 -0.76 13.51
CA GLY A 21 -4.55 -1.43 13.41
C GLY A 21 -4.78 -2.06 12.03
N LYS A 22 -4.47 -1.34 10.95
CA LYS A 22 -4.57 -1.87 9.58
C LYS A 22 -3.59 -3.03 9.34
N VAL A 23 -2.37 -2.93 9.87
CA VAL A 23 -1.37 -4.00 9.82
C VAL A 23 -1.86 -5.25 10.53
N LEU A 24 -2.46 -5.11 11.71
CA LEU A 24 -3.04 -6.24 12.45
C LEU A 24 -4.14 -6.92 11.63
N LEU A 25 -5.07 -6.15 11.05
CA LEU A 25 -6.13 -6.70 10.20
C LEU A 25 -5.56 -7.40 8.96
N ALA A 26 -4.53 -6.85 8.31
CA ALA A 26 -3.90 -7.46 7.15
C ALA A 26 -3.23 -8.81 7.49
N ARG A 27 -2.65 -8.92 8.69
CA ARG A 27 -2.10 -10.18 9.22
C ARG A 27 -3.20 -11.19 9.52
N LEU A 28 -4.30 -10.77 10.14
CA LEU A 28 -5.43 -11.67 10.39
C LEU A 28 -6.03 -12.18 9.07
N ALA A 29 -6.19 -11.30 8.08
CA ALA A 29 -6.65 -11.66 6.74
C ALA A 29 -5.72 -12.69 6.09
N PHE A 30 -4.40 -12.53 6.25
CA PHE A 30 -3.40 -13.50 5.78
C PHE A 30 -3.60 -14.89 6.39
N PHE A 31 -3.68 -14.97 7.72
CA PHE A 31 -3.84 -16.26 8.41
C PHE A 31 -5.17 -16.92 8.07
N LEU A 32 -6.24 -16.13 7.92
CA LEU A 32 -7.52 -16.64 7.44
C LEU A 32 -7.41 -17.21 6.02
N GLN A 33 -6.73 -16.51 5.12
CA GLN A 33 -6.49 -16.97 3.74
C GLN A 33 -5.71 -18.30 3.72
N LEU A 34 -4.66 -18.41 4.55
CA LEU A 34 -3.92 -19.68 4.71
C LEU A 34 -4.79 -20.81 5.26
N ALA A 35 -5.66 -20.52 6.24
CA ALA A 35 -6.59 -21.50 6.77
C ALA A 35 -7.58 -21.99 5.69
N VAL A 36 -8.10 -21.07 4.86
CA VAL A 36 -8.98 -21.42 3.74
C VAL A 36 -8.24 -22.27 2.71
N PHE A 37 -6.97 -21.97 2.39
CA PHE A 37 -6.16 -22.85 1.54
C PHE A 37 -6.03 -24.24 2.15
N GLY A 38 -5.76 -24.35 3.45
CA GLY A 38 -5.73 -25.62 4.16
C GLY A 38 -7.04 -26.42 4.01
N LEU A 39 -8.19 -25.74 4.05
CA LEU A 39 -9.50 -26.38 3.84
C LEU A 39 -9.77 -26.76 2.38
N ILE A 40 -9.29 -25.97 1.40
CA ILE A 40 -9.39 -26.32 -0.02
C ILE A 40 -8.60 -27.60 -0.31
N PHE A 41 -7.37 -27.71 0.19
CA PHE A 41 -6.52 -28.89 -0.07
C PHE A 41 -6.86 -30.08 0.83
N GLY A 42 -7.08 -29.86 2.12
CA GLY A 42 -7.24 -30.91 3.15
C GLY A 42 -8.62 -30.98 3.81
N GLY A 43 -9.62 -30.27 3.30
CA GLY A 43 -10.91 -30.09 3.96
C GLY A 43 -11.61 -31.39 4.37
N GLU A 44 -11.61 -32.41 3.52
CA GLU A 44 -12.25 -33.71 3.81
C GLU A 44 -11.72 -34.31 5.12
N SER A 45 -10.40 -34.47 5.24
CA SER A 45 -9.77 -34.98 6.46
C SER A 45 -10.06 -34.10 7.67
N VAL A 46 -10.08 -32.77 7.51
CA VAL A 46 -10.37 -31.81 8.59
C VAL A 46 -11.81 -31.95 9.08
N PHE A 47 -12.80 -31.93 8.18
CA PHE A 47 -14.21 -32.04 8.55
C PHE A 47 -14.54 -33.43 9.11
N THR A 48 -13.96 -34.50 8.55
CA THR A 48 -14.08 -35.86 9.09
C THR A 48 -13.48 -35.97 10.49
N ALA A 49 -12.28 -35.43 10.73
CA ALA A 49 -11.66 -35.43 12.06
C ALA A 49 -12.49 -34.66 13.10
N LEU A 50 -13.14 -33.57 12.67
CA LEU A 50 -14.06 -32.79 13.50
C LEU A 50 -15.46 -33.42 13.64
N LYS A 51 -15.73 -34.55 12.98
CA LYS A 51 -17.04 -35.22 12.93
C LYS A 51 -18.17 -34.29 12.47
N MET A 52 -17.85 -33.36 11.57
CA MET A 52 -18.80 -32.41 10.99
C MET A 52 -19.01 -32.68 9.50
N PRO A 53 -20.22 -32.45 8.96
CA PRO A 53 -20.42 -32.48 7.52
C PRO A 53 -19.65 -31.33 6.85
N MET A 54 -19.03 -31.62 5.71
CA MET A 54 -18.36 -30.60 4.91
C MET A 54 -19.40 -29.60 4.36
N PRO A 55 -19.24 -28.29 4.60
CA PRO A 55 -20.15 -27.29 4.07
C PRO A 55 -20.11 -27.25 2.54
N HIS A 56 -21.27 -26.98 1.92
CA HIS A 56 -21.42 -27.01 0.46
C HIS A 56 -20.42 -26.11 -0.29
N ILE A 57 -20.09 -24.93 0.25
CA ILE A 57 -19.12 -24.03 -0.36
C ILE A 57 -17.72 -24.67 -0.52
N PHE A 58 -17.30 -25.50 0.43
CA PHE A 58 -16.04 -26.21 0.33
C PHE A 58 -16.15 -27.41 -0.60
N THR A 59 -17.32 -28.06 -0.70
CA THR A 59 -17.58 -29.11 -1.70
C THR A 59 -17.44 -28.53 -3.12
N MET A 60 -18.06 -27.38 -3.40
CA MET A 60 -17.91 -26.67 -4.67
C MET A 60 -16.44 -26.28 -4.93
N ALA A 61 -15.73 -25.85 -3.87
CA ALA A 61 -14.32 -25.53 -3.99
C ALA A 61 -13.44 -26.74 -4.32
N LYS A 62 -13.83 -27.95 -3.88
CA LYS A 62 -13.15 -29.20 -4.23
C LYS A 62 -13.37 -29.60 -5.68
N GLU A 63 -14.58 -29.42 -6.20
CA GLU A 63 -14.91 -29.72 -7.61
C GLU A 63 -14.06 -28.91 -8.59
N ASN A 64 -13.70 -27.67 -8.23
CA ASN A 64 -12.79 -26.84 -9.03
C ASN A 64 -11.69 -26.20 -8.17
N MET A 65 -10.81 -27.06 -7.63
CA MET A 65 -9.76 -26.68 -6.69
C MET A 65 -8.87 -25.53 -7.19
N PHE A 66 -8.45 -25.57 -8.47
CA PHE A 66 -7.57 -24.55 -9.02
C PHE A 66 -8.27 -23.19 -9.11
N ALA A 67 -9.49 -23.14 -9.66
CA ALA A 67 -10.22 -21.88 -9.77
C ALA A 67 -10.55 -21.30 -8.38
N SER A 68 -10.98 -22.14 -7.44
CA SER A 68 -11.28 -21.70 -6.07
C SER A 68 -10.04 -21.21 -5.33
N PHE A 69 -8.89 -21.90 -5.49
CA PHE A 69 -7.62 -21.44 -4.97
C PHE A 69 -7.24 -20.07 -5.54
N MET A 70 -7.31 -19.91 -6.87
CA MET A 70 -6.97 -18.65 -7.53
C MET A 70 -7.87 -17.50 -7.07
N LEU A 71 -9.17 -17.74 -6.92
CA LEU A 71 -10.12 -16.74 -6.43
C LEU A 71 -9.81 -16.31 -4.99
N VAL A 72 -9.58 -17.27 -4.09
CA VAL A 72 -9.21 -16.96 -2.69
C VAL A 72 -7.87 -16.24 -2.64
N TRP A 73 -6.90 -16.64 -3.48
CA TRP A 73 -5.62 -15.96 -3.58
C TRP A 73 -5.78 -14.52 -4.05
N LEU A 74 -6.56 -14.28 -5.11
CA LEU A 74 -6.80 -12.94 -5.65
C LEU A 74 -7.49 -12.05 -4.62
N VAL A 75 -8.62 -12.51 -4.06
CA VAL A 75 -9.41 -11.73 -3.10
C VAL A 75 -8.63 -11.45 -1.83
N GLY A 76 -7.89 -12.44 -1.33
CA GLY A 76 -7.03 -12.27 -0.15
C GLY A 76 -5.96 -11.20 -0.37
N ASN A 77 -5.23 -11.27 -1.48
CA ASN A 77 -4.23 -10.24 -1.83
C ASN A 77 -4.86 -8.85 -2.04
N MET A 78 -6.06 -8.77 -2.64
CA MET A 78 -6.78 -7.50 -2.78
C MET A 78 -7.12 -6.88 -1.43
N ILE A 79 -7.62 -7.68 -0.48
CA ILE A 79 -7.93 -7.21 0.88
C ILE A 79 -6.65 -6.75 1.59
N GLN A 80 -5.57 -7.54 1.51
CA GLN A 80 -4.29 -7.16 2.11
C GLN A 80 -3.74 -5.86 1.52
N SER A 81 -3.75 -5.73 0.20
CA SER A 81 -3.29 -4.53 -0.50
C SER A 81 -4.12 -3.31 -0.11
N SER A 82 -5.44 -3.45 -0.02
CA SER A 82 -6.34 -2.37 0.42
C SER A 82 -6.07 -1.94 1.87
N LEU A 83 -5.82 -2.90 2.78
CA LEU A 83 -5.51 -2.60 4.18
C LEU A 83 -4.15 -1.93 4.35
N LEU A 84 -3.13 -2.36 3.61
CA LEU A 84 -1.77 -1.82 3.72
C LEU A 84 -1.57 -0.54 2.91
N SER A 85 -2.46 -0.25 1.96
CA SER A 85 -2.46 1.02 1.23
C SER A 85 -2.78 2.19 2.16
N THR A 86 -1.90 3.18 2.15
CA THR A 86 -2.00 4.38 3.00
C THR A 86 -2.52 5.59 2.22
N GLY A 87 -2.28 5.65 0.91
CA GLY A 87 -2.59 6.81 0.08
C GLY A 87 -1.78 8.07 0.46
N ALA A 88 -0.74 7.91 1.27
CA ALA A 88 0.06 9.02 1.77
C ALA A 88 1.10 9.46 0.73
N PHE A 89 1.27 10.77 0.64
CA PHE A 89 2.38 11.40 -0.05
C PHE A 89 2.79 12.60 0.79
N GLU A 90 3.89 12.43 1.51
CA GLU A 90 4.39 13.38 2.50
C GLU A 90 5.71 13.96 1.99
N ILE A 91 5.83 15.29 1.99
CA ILE A 91 7.08 15.96 1.62
C ILE A 91 7.64 16.62 2.87
N HIS A 92 8.89 16.32 3.19
CA HIS A 92 9.63 16.92 4.28
C HIS A 92 10.81 17.75 3.78
N HIS A 93 11.05 18.89 4.42
CA HIS A 93 12.27 19.68 4.27
C HIS A 93 13.04 19.65 5.59
N GLY A 94 14.09 18.82 5.65
CA GLY A 94 14.70 18.43 6.93
C GLY A 94 13.67 17.70 7.79
N ASP A 95 13.48 18.17 9.02
CA ASP A 95 12.50 17.62 9.97
C ASP A 95 11.09 18.25 9.84
N GLN A 96 10.92 19.24 8.96
CA GLN A 96 9.65 19.94 8.80
C GLN A 96 8.79 19.28 7.73
N LEU A 97 7.56 18.88 8.09
CA LEU A 97 6.53 18.49 7.13
C LEU A 97 6.03 19.73 6.38
N ILE A 98 6.13 19.72 5.05
CA ILE A 98 5.73 20.84 4.20
C ILE A 98 4.51 20.53 3.32
N TRP A 99 4.19 19.26 3.14
CA TRP A 99 2.99 18.81 2.42
C TRP A 99 2.51 17.44 2.91
N SER A 100 1.20 17.28 3.09
CA SER A 100 0.54 16.00 3.36
C SER A 100 -0.65 15.75 2.44
N SER A 101 -0.59 14.69 1.64
CA SER A 101 -1.74 14.25 0.85
C SER A 101 -2.87 13.63 1.69
N LEU A 102 -2.57 13.20 2.92
CA LEU A 102 -3.59 12.73 3.85
C LEU A 102 -4.46 13.88 4.38
N GLU A 103 -3.84 15.02 4.67
CA GLU A 103 -4.54 16.23 5.12
C GLU A 103 -5.31 16.90 3.98
N GLU A 104 -4.65 17.07 2.83
CA GLU A 104 -5.20 17.76 1.65
C GLU A 104 -6.16 16.89 0.84
N LYS A 105 -6.20 15.57 1.10
CA LYS A 105 -7.00 14.56 0.38
C LYS A 105 -6.80 14.55 -1.15
N ARG A 106 -5.63 15.01 -1.60
CA ARG A 106 -5.22 15.04 -3.00
C ARG A 106 -3.70 14.99 -3.11
N LEU A 107 -3.21 14.63 -4.29
CA LEU A 107 -1.79 14.76 -4.61
C LEU A 107 -1.43 16.25 -4.82
N PRO A 108 -0.17 16.64 -4.53
CA PRO A 108 0.27 18.00 -4.77
C PRO A 108 0.37 18.26 -6.28
N ASP A 109 -0.02 19.46 -6.69
CA ASP A 109 0.39 19.98 -8.00
C ASP A 109 1.76 20.68 -7.89
N MET A 110 2.31 21.11 -9.03
CA MET A 110 3.60 21.80 -9.04
C MET A 110 3.56 23.15 -8.30
N ALA A 111 2.41 23.84 -8.30
CA ALA A 111 2.27 25.12 -7.61
C ALA A 111 2.24 24.94 -6.09
N ASP A 112 1.65 23.86 -5.59
CA ASP A 112 1.66 23.46 -4.19
C ASP A 112 3.08 23.19 -3.70
N ILE A 113 3.85 22.40 -4.46
CA ILE A 113 5.24 22.08 -4.13
C ILE A 113 6.08 23.37 -4.04
N ILE A 114 5.99 24.24 -5.05
CA ILE A 114 6.73 25.51 -5.06
C ILE A 114 6.35 26.38 -3.86
N ARG A 115 5.04 26.47 -3.55
CA ARG A 115 4.54 27.25 -2.41
C ARG A 115 4.99 26.66 -1.07
N ALA A 116 4.99 25.33 -0.93
CA ALA A 116 5.38 24.62 0.28
C ALA A 116 6.87 24.87 0.60
N PHE A 117 7.76 24.72 -0.38
CA PHE A 117 9.19 24.99 -0.21
C PHE A 117 9.50 26.49 -0.03
N ARG A 118 8.74 27.39 -0.63
CA ARG A 118 8.93 28.84 -0.40
C ARG A 118 8.71 29.22 1.08
N LYS A 119 7.80 28.53 1.77
CA LYS A 119 7.57 28.74 3.21
C LYS A 119 8.77 28.35 4.08
N THR A 120 9.69 27.53 3.55
CA THR A 120 10.89 27.09 4.25
C THR A 120 12.14 27.89 3.87
N GLY A 121 11.97 29.00 3.13
CA GLY A 121 13.09 29.86 2.71
C GLY A 121 13.83 29.37 1.47
N VAL A 122 13.31 28.35 0.77
CA VAL A 122 13.89 27.87 -0.49
C VAL A 122 13.51 28.83 -1.62
N GLU A 123 14.52 29.40 -2.26
CA GLU A 123 14.35 30.23 -3.45
C GLU A 123 14.40 29.36 -4.72
N PHE A 124 13.33 29.44 -5.51
CA PHE A 124 13.30 28.83 -6.83
C PHE A 124 13.94 29.80 -7.82
N MET A 125 15.09 29.42 -8.37
CA MET A 125 15.70 30.15 -9.47
C MET A 125 14.76 30.04 -10.69
N ALA A 126 14.32 31.18 -11.22
CA ALA A 126 13.65 31.20 -12.51
C ALA A 126 14.58 30.53 -13.52
N ALA A 127 14.03 29.64 -14.36
CA ALA A 127 14.80 29.06 -15.45
C ALA A 127 15.47 30.21 -16.20
N GLN A 128 16.80 30.24 -16.24
CA GLN A 128 17.53 31.10 -17.17
C GLN A 128 16.89 30.83 -18.54
N GLN A 129 16.24 31.86 -19.09
CA GLN A 129 15.85 31.83 -20.48
C GLN A 129 17.16 31.61 -21.24
N ASP A 130 17.26 30.45 -21.90
CA ASP A 130 18.27 30.21 -22.92
C ASP A 130 18.02 31.25 -24.02
N GLU A 131 18.57 32.45 -23.83
CA GLU A 131 18.85 33.39 -24.90
C GLU A 131 19.99 32.76 -25.72
N ARG A 132 19.64 31.94 -26.73
CA ARG A 132 20.26 31.86 -28.07
C ARG A 132 19.33 31.22 -29.09
#